data_AF-A0A6P1D4U7-F1
#
_entry.id   AF-A0A6P1D4U7-F1
#
_cell.length_a   1.000
_cell.length_b   1.000
_cell.length_c   1.000
_cell.angle_alpha   90.00
_cell.angle_beta   90.00
_cell.angle_gamma   90.00
#
_symmetry.space_group_name_H-M   'P 1'
#
loop_
_entity.id
_entity.type
_entity.pdbx_description
1 polymer ?
#
loop_
_entity_poly.entity_id
_entity_poly.type
_entity_poly.pdbx_seq_one_letter_code
_entity_poly.pdbx_strand_id
1 'polypeptide(L)'
;MGLDRRSAREKPTREQLELELVRDVVLARRRQESLVLAALAFGAQLLAHKRKSTVAARAGRILDSYAVDENDIASDPRGALRADMARERARARRIGVGSGAGERRRTGQIERLYEVRADLLDVVRRSRKFRFDRVTFSDEIAQGLCAATDKLVVGADMDTYQAWQRGMVLKLIEEPTRYGPPRVMATVDAGPGRKPLTVEWDSCERRLALVMRMMRAGISPIVICDRLLADLSMSSPLRYSAR
;
A
#
# COMPACT_ATOMS: atom_id res chain seq x y z
N MET A 1 -29.32 33.95 58.44
CA MET A 1 -28.21 34.48 57.64
C MET A 1 -27.39 33.30 57.13
N GLY A 2 -27.46 33.04 55.83
CA GLY A 2 -26.78 31.92 55.20
C GLY A 2 -25.37 32.28 54.78
N LEU A 3 -24.41 31.45 55.17
CA LEU A 3 -23.06 31.39 54.63
C LEU A 3 -22.60 29.93 54.61
N ASP A 4 -23.22 29.11 53.77
CA ASP A 4 -22.56 27.91 53.22
C ASP A 4 -22.03 28.27 51.84
N ARG A 5 -20.86 28.90 51.84
CA ARG A 5 -20.06 29.12 50.64
C ARG A 5 -18.81 28.23 50.73
N ARG A 6 -18.65 27.42 49.67
CA ARG A 6 -17.45 26.67 49.24
C ARG A 6 -17.30 25.36 50.03
N SER A 7 -17.27 24.17 49.43
CA SER A 7 -16.81 23.82 48.09
C SER A 7 -17.26 22.39 47.79
N ALA A 8 -18.33 22.24 47.00
CA ALA A 8 -18.50 21.01 46.24
C ALA A 8 -17.43 21.07 45.13
N ARG A 9 -16.35 20.29 45.27
CA ARG A 9 -15.51 19.91 44.13
C ARG A 9 -16.43 19.19 43.16
N GLU A 10 -16.98 19.92 42.20
CA GLU A 10 -17.67 19.34 41.05
C GLU A 10 -16.69 18.34 40.42
N LYS A 11 -17.03 17.05 40.49
CA LYS A 11 -16.25 16.03 39.81
C LYS A 11 -16.40 16.30 38.31
N PRO A 12 -15.30 16.42 37.56
CA PRO A 12 -15.37 16.66 36.13
C PRO A 12 -16.18 15.53 35.49
N THR A 13 -17.11 15.90 34.62
CA THR A 13 -17.89 14.94 33.84
C THR A 13 -16.97 14.18 32.87
N ARG A 14 -17.35 12.96 32.49
CA ARG A 14 -16.57 12.15 31.54
C ARG A 14 -16.26 12.90 30.24
N GLU A 15 -17.20 13.71 29.76
CA GLU A 15 -17.03 14.53 28.55
C GLU A 15 -15.99 15.65 28.74
N GLN A 16 -15.90 16.23 29.94
CA GLN A 16 -14.87 17.22 30.26
C GLN A 16 -13.48 16.59 30.27
N LEU A 17 -13.34 15.40 30.86
CA LEU A 17 -12.07 14.65 30.86
C LEU A 17 -11.64 14.24 29.43
N GLU A 18 -12.59 13.85 28.58
CA GLU A 18 -12.31 13.53 27.17
C GLU A 18 -11.88 14.78 26.39
N LEU A 19 -12.49 15.94 26.64
CA LEU A 19 -12.11 17.20 26.02
C LEU A 19 -10.73 17.70 26.48
N GLU A 20 -10.43 17.57 27.77
CA GLU A 20 -9.10 17.86 28.33
C GLU A 20 -8.03 16.97 27.71
N LEU A 21 -8.29 15.67 27.60
CA LEU A 21 -7.37 14.74 26.93
C LEU A 21 -7.14 15.11 25.46
N VAL A 22 -8.20 15.44 24.72
CA VAL A 22 -8.07 15.88 23.32
C VAL A 22 -7.24 17.16 23.23
N ARG A 23 -7.46 18.11 24.14
CA ARG A 23 -6.70 19.36 24.21
C ARG A 23 -5.21 19.09 24.44
N ASP A 24 -4.87 18.25 25.41
CA ASP A 24 -3.49 17.92 25.75
C ASP A 24 -2.77 17.21 24.60
N VAL A 25 -3.44 16.27 23.94
CA VAL A 25 -2.90 15.56 22.78
C VAL A 25 -2.62 16.52 21.62
N VAL A 26 -3.56 17.42 21.32
CA VAL A 26 -3.40 18.40 20.25
C VAL A 26 -2.27 19.40 20.57
N LEU A 27 -2.19 19.88 21.81
CA LEU A 27 -1.13 20.79 22.25
C LEU A 27 0.24 20.13 22.17
N ALA A 28 0.38 18.91 22.72
CA ALA A 28 1.63 18.17 22.69
C ALA A 28 2.11 17.95 21.24
N ARG A 29 1.20 17.53 20.36
CA ARG A 29 1.50 17.30 18.95
C ARG A 29 1.95 18.57 18.23
N ARG A 30 1.21 19.68 18.38
CA ARG A 30 1.55 20.95 17.71
C ARG A 30 2.85 21.55 18.25
N ARG A 31 3.11 21.45 19.56
CA ARG A 31 4.39 21.89 20.16
C ARG A 31 5.55 21.08 19.59
N GLN A 32 5.40 19.77 19.45
CA GLN A 32 6.43 18.92 18.83
C GLN A 32 6.66 19.27 17.35
N GLU A 33 5.60 19.43 16.55
CA GLU A 33 5.71 19.82 15.14
C GLU A 33 6.37 21.20 14.97
N SER A 34 5.99 22.16 15.83
CA SER A 34 6.58 23.50 15.90
C SER A 34 8.08 23.46 16.17
N LEU A 35 8.52 22.68 17.18
CA LEU A 35 9.94 22.53 17.51
C LEU A 35 10.74 21.94 16.35
N VAL A 36 10.19 20.93 15.66
CA VAL A 36 10.84 20.33 14.48
C VAL A 36 10.99 21.36 13.36
N LEU A 37 9.95 22.14 13.07
CA LEU A 37 10.01 23.19 12.05
C LEU A 37 11.00 24.30 12.42
N ALA A 38 11.03 24.72 13.68
CA ALA A 38 11.99 25.68 14.18
C ALA A 38 13.43 25.17 14.05
N ALA A 39 13.68 23.90 14.39
CA ALA A 39 14.99 23.27 14.24
C ALA A 39 15.43 23.19 12.76
N LEU A 40 14.52 22.82 11.85
CA LEU A 40 14.79 22.77 10.41
C LEU A 40 15.06 24.17 9.82
N ALA A 41 14.26 25.17 10.20
CA ALA A 41 14.44 26.55 9.77
C ALA A 41 15.77 27.12 10.27
N PHE A 42 16.13 26.81 11.51
CA PHE A 42 17.42 27.19 12.09
C PHE A 42 18.59 26.48 11.39
N GLY A 43 18.50 25.17 11.15
CA GLY A 43 19.50 24.40 10.40
C GLY A 43 19.71 24.92 8.98
N ALA A 44 18.63 25.23 8.26
CA ALA A 44 18.71 25.81 6.92
C ALA A 44 19.39 27.19 6.92
N GLN A 45 19.12 28.02 7.94
CA GLN A 45 19.77 29.32 8.09
C GLN A 45 21.26 29.17 8.46
N LEU A 46 21.65 28.19 9.27
CA LEU A 46 23.05 27.90 9.58
C LEU A 46 23.84 27.47 8.34
N LEU A 47 23.25 26.61 7.49
CA LEU A 47 23.85 26.19 6.23
C LEU A 47 24.06 27.36 5.26
N ALA A 48 23.24 28.41 5.37
CA ALA A 48 23.29 29.59 4.50
C ALA A 48 24.24 30.70 4.96
N HIS A 49 24.85 30.65 6.16
CA HIS A 49 25.59 31.78 6.75
C HIS A 49 27.01 31.41 7.22
N LYS A 50 28.03 32.20 6.81
CA LYS A 50 29.45 31.99 7.17
C LYS A 50 29.92 32.67 8.48
N ARG A 51 29.09 33.43 9.20
CA ARG A 51 29.50 34.18 10.40
C ARG A 51 28.75 33.72 11.67
N LYS A 52 29.51 33.44 12.74
CA LYS A 52 29.06 32.76 13.98
C LYS A 52 28.43 33.69 15.05
N SER A 53 28.42 35.01 14.89
CA SER A 53 28.27 35.94 16.04
C SER A 53 26.85 36.40 16.40
N THR A 54 25.76 35.82 15.84
CA THR A 54 24.38 36.21 16.22
C THR A 54 23.40 35.02 16.32
N VAL A 55 23.91 33.83 16.63
CA VAL A 55 23.17 32.57 16.52
C VAL A 55 22.05 32.44 17.56
N ALA A 56 22.28 32.84 18.83
CA ALA A 56 21.30 32.66 19.91
C ALA A 56 20.06 33.57 19.79
N ALA A 57 20.25 34.87 19.57
CA ALA A 57 19.15 35.82 19.36
C ALA A 57 18.36 35.55 18.06
N ARG A 58 18.98 34.83 17.11
CA ARG A 58 18.30 34.37 15.89
C ARG A 58 17.50 33.08 16.14
N ALA A 59 18.05 32.14 16.90
CA ALA A 59 17.33 30.94 17.34
C ALA A 59 16.06 31.31 18.12
N GLY A 60 16.14 32.29 19.04
CA GLY A 60 14.98 32.80 19.78
C GLY A 60 13.87 33.30 18.86
N ARG A 61 14.19 34.19 17.90
CA ARG A 61 13.19 34.70 16.93
C ARG A 61 12.55 33.60 16.07
N ILE A 62 13.31 32.55 15.74
CA ILE A 62 12.77 31.41 14.99
C ILE A 62 11.80 30.65 15.89
N LEU A 63 12.18 30.32 17.12
CA LEU A 63 11.29 29.64 18.08
C LEU A 63 10.00 30.43 18.31
N ASP A 64 10.09 31.75 18.49
CA ASP A 64 8.93 32.63 18.67
C ASP A 64 8.01 32.61 17.44
N SER A 65 8.57 32.60 16.22
CA SER A 65 7.78 32.54 14.98
C SER A 65 7.03 31.22 14.78
N TYR A 66 7.41 30.16 15.49
CA TYR A 66 6.74 28.87 15.46
C TYR A 66 5.93 28.60 16.74
N ALA A 67 5.84 29.55 17.68
CA ALA A 67 5.09 29.36 18.93
C ALA A 67 3.63 28.95 18.65
N VAL A 68 3.13 27.97 19.40
CA VAL A 68 1.76 27.47 19.26
C VAL A 68 0.82 28.40 20.02
N ASP A 69 -0.21 28.91 19.35
CA ASP A 69 -1.30 29.60 20.05
C ASP A 69 -2.18 28.58 20.79
N GLU A 70 -2.07 28.58 22.10
CA GLU A 70 -2.78 27.64 22.97
C GLU A 70 -4.22 28.05 23.24
N ASN A 71 -4.56 29.33 23.03
CA ASN A 71 -5.91 29.86 23.25
C ASN A 71 -6.86 29.42 22.13
N ASP A 72 -6.36 29.35 20.90
CA ASP A 72 -7.10 28.80 19.76
C ASP A 72 -7.46 27.33 19.97
N ILE A 73 -6.56 26.55 20.58
CA ILE A 73 -6.78 25.12 20.84
C ILE A 73 -7.69 24.91 22.07
N ALA A 74 -7.57 25.77 23.08
CA ALA A 74 -8.43 25.74 24.26
C ALA A 74 -9.90 26.03 23.92
N SER A 75 -10.15 26.85 22.88
CA SER A 75 -11.49 27.27 22.47
C SER A 75 -12.24 26.19 21.66
N ASP A 76 -11.55 25.40 20.83
CA ASP A 76 -12.13 24.24 20.13
C ASP A 76 -11.12 23.09 19.94
N PRO A 77 -10.92 22.22 20.97
CA PRO A 77 -9.98 21.11 20.90
C PRO A 77 -10.33 20.09 19.80
N ARG A 78 -11.62 19.82 19.60
CA ARG A 78 -12.09 18.84 18.61
C ARG A 78 -11.94 19.37 17.19
N GLY A 79 -12.16 20.66 16.96
CA GLY A 79 -11.87 21.33 15.69
C GLY A 79 -10.39 21.36 15.37
N ALA A 80 -9.55 21.66 16.36
CA ALA A 80 -8.11 21.63 16.22
C ALA A 80 -7.60 20.22 15.83
N LEU A 81 -8.11 19.16 16.48
CA LEU A 81 -7.80 17.78 16.13
C LEU A 81 -8.24 17.42 14.70
N ARG A 82 -9.47 17.81 14.30
CA ARG A 82 -9.97 17.57 12.94
C ARG A 82 -9.09 18.24 11.88
N ALA A 83 -8.66 19.47 12.12
CA ALA A 83 -7.75 20.20 11.24
C ALA A 83 -6.37 19.54 11.15
N ASP A 84 -5.83 19.05 12.27
CA ASP A 84 -4.54 18.35 12.31
C ASP A 84 -4.60 17.05 11.51
N MET A 85 -5.66 16.25 11.71
CA MET A 85 -5.90 15.04 10.93
C MET A 85 -6.11 15.33 9.44
N ALA A 86 -6.76 16.43 9.08
CA ALA A 86 -6.91 16.83 7.68
C ALA A 86 -5.56 17.23 7.04
N ARG A 87 -4.72 17.98 7.77
CA ARG A 87 -3.37 18.37 7.34
C ARG A 87 -2.46 17.16 7.21
N GLU A 88 -2.53 16.22 8.15
CA GLU A 88 -1.80 14.97 8.09
C GLU A 88 -2.23 14.14 6.89
N ARG A 89 -3.54 13.98 6.64
CA ARG A 89 -4.04 13.32 5.42
C ARG A 89 -3.58 14.02 4.14
N ALA A 90 -3.54 15.34 4.12
CA ALA A 90 -3.04 16.10 2.97
C ALA A 90 -1.54 15.92 2.77
N ARG A 91 -0.75 15.88 3.86
CA ARG A 91 0.70 15.61 3.84
C ARG A 91 1.00 14.17 3.42
N ALA A 92 0.31 13.20 4.03
CA ALA A 92 0.26 11.79 3.66
C ALA A 92 0.01 11.62 2.15
N ARG A 93 -1.05 12.27 1.63
CA ARG A 93 -1.31 12.31 0.18
C ARG A 93 -0.14 12.92 -0.58
N ARG A 94 0.45 14.02 -0.12
CA ARG A 94 1.55 14.70 -0.83
C ARG A 94 2.85 13.89 -0.89
N ILE A 95 3.12 13.10 0.15
CA ILE A 95 4.33 12.28 0.32
C ILE A 95 4.09 10.82 -0.14
N GLY A 96 2.86 10.47 -0.57
CA GLY A 96 2.50 9.11 -0.99
C GLY A 96 2.27 8.12 0.17
N VAL A 97 2.41 8.57 1.42
CA VAL A 97 2.21 7.77 2.62
C VAL A 97 0.73 7.83 3.01
N GLY A 98 -0.15 7.10 2.31
CA GLY A 98 -1.59 7.14 2.60
C GLY A 98 -2.49 6.10 1.93
N SER A 99 -1.94 5.24 1.08
CA SER A 99 -2.66 4.18 0.35
C SER A 99 -2.56 2.82 1.06
N GLY A 100 -2.63 2.86 2.40
CA GLY A 100 -1.92 1.91 3.27
C GLY A 100 -2.38 0.46 3.32
N ALA A 101 -3.56 0.09 2.79
CA ALA A 101 -4.03 -1.31 2.83
C ALA A 101 -4.05 -1.95 1.44
N GLY A 102 -4.63 -1.26 0.45
CA GLY A 102 -4.67 -1.71 -0.94
C GLY A 102 -3.28 -1.79 -1.57
N GLU A 103 -2.41 -0.83 -1.29
CA GLU A 103 -1.06 -0.81 -1.85
C GLU A 103 -0.14 -1.83 -1.19
N ARG A 104 -0.27 -2.08 0.12
CA ARG A 104 0.47 -3.19 0.77
C ARG A 104 0.04 -4.55 0.25
N ARG A 105 -1.27 -4.77 0.06
CA ARG A 105 -1.79 -6.00 -0.57
C ARG A 105 -1.25 -6.15 -1.99
N ARG A 106 -1.22 -5.06 -2.75
CA ARG A 106 -0.67 -5.03 -4.11
C ARG A 106 0.83 -5.33 -4.15
N THR A 107 1.64 -4.69 -3.29
CA THR A 107 3.08 -4.97 -3.18
C THR A 107 3.30 -6.45 -2.86
N GLY A 108 2.57 -7.00 -1.88
CA GLY A 108 2.66 -8.42 -1.55
C GLY A 108 2.21 -9.35 -2.70
N GLN A 109 1.22 -8.94 -3.50
CA GLN A 109 0.84 -9.70 -4.71
C GLN A 109 1.95 -9.67 -5.77
N ILE A 110 2.55 -8.51 -6.02
CA ILE A 110 3.64 -8.35 -6.99
C ILE A 110 4.87 -9.16 -6.56
N GLU A 111 5.25 -9.11 -5.29
CA GLU A 111 6.36 -9.90 -4.72
C GLU A 111 6.13 -11.40 -4.95
N ARG A 112 4.92 -11.91 -4.68
CA ARG A 112 4.56 -13.31 -4.95
C ARG A 112 4.67 -13.67 -6.42
N LEU A 113 4.27 -12.79 -7.33
CA LEU A 113 4.42 -13.03 -8.77
C LEU A 113 5.90 -13.11 -9.18
N TYR A 114 6.77 -12.33 -8.53
CA TYR A 114 8.22 -12.45 -8.72
C TYR A 114 8.78 -13.76 -8.16
N GLU A 115 8.34 -14.19 -6.98
CA GLU A 115 8.72 -15.48 -6.40
C GLU A 115 8.33 -16.64 -7.32
N VAL A 116 7.07 -16.69 -7.77
CA VAL A 116 6.59 -17.72 -8.70
C VAL A 116 7.42 -17.76 -9.98
N ARG A 117 7.77 -16.58 -10.52
CA ARG A 117 8.64 -16.51 -11.70
C ARG A 117 10.03 -17.07 -11.41
N ALA A 118 10.62 -16.73 -10.26
CA ALA A 118 11.94 -17.22 -9.87
C ALA A 118 11.92 -18.74 -9.72
N ASP A 119 10.91 -19.30 -9.05
CA ASP A 119 10.76 -20.75 -8.88
C ASP A 119 10.65 -21.47 -10.22
N LEU A 120 9.81 -20.97 -11.14
CA LEU A 120 9.63 -21.57 -12.47
C LEU A 120 10.94 -21.55 -13.27
N LEU A 121 11.71 -20.46 -13.19
CA LEU A 121 13.03 -20.39 -13.82
C LEU A 121 14.00 -21.41 -13.22
N ASP A 122 13.97 -21.60 -11.90
CA ASP A 122 14.82 -22.57 -11.22
C ASP A 122 14.41 -24.02 -11.48
N VAL A 123 13.10 -24.29 -11.66
CA VAL A 123 12.61 -25.57 -12.17
C VAL A 123 13.18 -25.80 -13.57
N VAL A 124 13.01 -24.86 -14.51
CA VAL A 124 13.54 -25.01 -15.88
C VAL A 124 15.05 -25.25 -15.88
N ARG A 125 15.82 -24.52 -15.05
CA ARG A 125 17.27 -24.72 -14.92
C ARG A 125 17.61 -26.12 -14.43
N ARG A 126 16.92 -26.62 -13.39
CA ARG A 126 17.14 -27.96 -12.83
C ARG A 126 16.73 -29.06 -13.80
N SER A 127 15.60 -28.90 -14.49
CA SER A 127 15.09 -29.90 -15.44
C SER A 127 16.00 -30.07 -16.66
N ARG A 128 16.83 -29.08 -17.04
CA ARG A 128 17.78 -29.20 -18.16
C ARG A 128 18.70 -30.41 -18.06
N LYS A 129 19.02 -30.88 -16.84
CA LYS A 129 19.86 -32.08 -16.64
C LYS A 129 19.20 -33.37 -17.16
N PHE A 130 17.88 -33.36 -17.34
CA PHE A 130 17.08 -34.48 -17.82
C PHE A 130 16.65 -34.33 -19.27
N ARG A 131 17.20 -33.39 -20.07
CA ARG A 131 16.66 -33.09 -21.42
C ARG A 131 16.55 -34.31 -22.36
N PHE A 132 17.37 -35.34 -22.14
CA PHE A 132 17.42 -36.54 -22.95
C PHE A 132 16.43 -37.62 -22.49
N ASP A 133 15.93 -37.52 -21.26
CA ASP A 133 14.81 -38.31 -20.74
C ASP A 133 13.55 -37.46 -20.73
N ARG A 134 12.75 -37.58 -21.80
CA ARG A 134 11.56 -36.75 -22.00
C ARG A 134 10.49 -36.96 -20.93
N VAL A 135 10.40 -38.17 -20.35
CA VAL A 135 9.38 -38.50 -19.35
C VAL A 135 9.76 -37.82 -18.03
N THR A 136 10.96 -38.09 -17.54
CA THR A 136 11.48 -37.45 -16.30
C THR A 136 11.55 -35.93 -16.44
N PHE A 137 11.92 -35.40 -17.62
CA PHE A 137 11.88 -33.97 -17.87
C PHE A 137 10.47 -33.38 -17.73
N SER A 138 9.45 -34.03 -18.31
CA SER A 138 8.06 -33.58 -18.23
C SER A 138 7.52 -33.66 -16.80
N ASP A 139 7.85 -34.73 -16.06
CA ASP A 139 7.39 -34.93 -14.69
C ASP A 139 7.98 -33.91 -13.72
N GLU A 140 9.28 -33.61 -13.86
CA GLU A 140 9.95 -32.56 -13.06
C GLU A 140 9.36 -31.18 -13.33
N ILE A 141 9.04 -30.87 -14.59
CA ILE A 141 8.37 -29.62 -14.95
C ILE A 141 6.95 -29.58 -14.38
N ALA A 142 6.21 -30.69 -14.43
CA ALA A 142 4.87 -30.79 -13.87
C ALA A 142 4.87 -30.58 -12.35
N GLN A 143 5.77 -31.24 -11.64
CA GLN A 143 5.92 -31.10 -10.19
C GLN A 143 6.31 -29.67 -9.81
N GLY A 144 7.27 -29.08 -10.52
CA GLY A 144 7.70 -27.70 -10.31
C GLY A 144 6.59 -26.68 -10.61
N LEU A 145 5.80 -26.91 -11.67
CA LEU A 145 4.65 -26.08 -12.01
C LEU A 145 3.58 -26.14 -10.91
N CYS A 146 3.24 -27.33 -10.41
CA CYS A 146 2.29 -27.49 -9.31
C CYS A 146 2.75 -26.70 -8.06
N ALA A 147 4.00 -26.88 -7.64
CA ALA A 147 4.55 -26.18 -6.47
C ALA A 147 4.55 -24.65 -6.65
N ALA A 148 4.86 -24.15 -7.84
CA ALA A 148 4.80 -22.73 -8.13
C ALA A 148 3.35 -22.20 -8.15
N THR A 149 2.39 -23.01 -8.63
CA THR A 149 0.97 -22.63 -8.67
C THR A 149 0.31 -22.64 -7.29
N ASP A 150 0.76 -23.47 -6.36
CA ASP A 150 0.28 -23.47 -4.97
C ASP A 150 0.53 -22.10 -4.31
N LYS A 151 1.65 -21.44 -4.64
CA LYS A 151 1.94 -20.08 -4.15
C LYS A 151 0.96 -19.04 -4.69
N LEU A 152 0.42 -19.24 -5.91
CA LEU A 152 -0.64 -18.38 -6.46
C LEU A 152 -1.95 -18.55 -5.69
N VAL A 153 -2.27 -19.77 -5.23
CA VAL A 153 -3.49 -20.06 -4.47
C VAL A 153 -3.50 -19.33 -3.12
N VAL A 154 -2.38 -19.33 -2.39
CA VAL A 154 -2.26 -18.64 -1.08
C VAL A 154 -2.56 -17.14 -1.19
N GLY A 155 -2.30 -16.54 -2.35
CA GLY A 155 -2.55 -15.12 -2.59
C GLY A 155 -3.82 -14.78 -3.35
N ALA A 156 -4.59 -15.77 -3.75
CA ALA A 156 -5.75 -15.60 -4.61
C ALA A 156 -7.02 -15.30 -3.79
N ASP A 157 -7.73 -14.26 -4.20
CA ASP A 157 -9.15 -14.10 -3.90
C ASP A 157 -9.97 -15.06 -4.79
N MET A 158 -10.60 -16.05 -4.16
CA MET A 158 -11.27 -17.14 -4.88
C MET A 158 -12.50 -16.67 -5.67
N ASP A 159 -13.16 -15.58 -5.25
CA ASP A 159 -14.28 -15.00 -6.00
C ASP A 159 -13.78 -14.35 -7.30
N THR A 160 -12.67 -13.61 -7.20
CA THR A 160 -11.98 -13.03 -8.36
C THR A 160 -11.44 -14.13 -9.29
N TYR A 161 -10.89 -15.22 -8.74
CA TYR A 161 -10.46 -16.37 -9.52
C TYR A 161 -11.60 -17.03 -10.30
N GLN A 162 -12.78 -17.23 -9.69
CA GLN A 162 -13.93 -17.80 -10.37
C GLN A 162 -14.40 -16.93 -11.55
N ALA A 163 -14.34 -15.60 -11.41
CA ALA A 163 -14.63 -14.69 -12.52
C ALA A 163 -13.59 -14.85 -13.65
N TRP A 164 -12.30 -14.88 -13.29
CA TRP A 164 -11.23 -15.12 -14.25
C TRP A 164 -11.33 -16.48 -14.94
N GLN A 165 -11.76 -17.52 -14.24
CA GLN A 165 -11.87 -18.88 -14.76
C GLN A 165 -12.85 -18.98 -15.93
N ARG A 166 -13.96 -18.24 -15.88
CA ARG A 166 -14.93 -18.15 -16.98
C ARG A 166 -14.34 -17.52 -18.25
N GLY A 167 -13.33 -16.66 -18.09
CA GLY A 167 -12.41 -16.29 -19.18
C GLY A 167 -12.88 -15.21 -20.14
N MET A 168 -14.03 -14.58 -19.88
CA MET A 168 -14.54 -13.51 -20.73
C MET A 168 -14.15 -12.14 -20.16
N VAL A 169 -13.15 -11.52 -20.81
CA VAL A 169 -12.74 -10.13 -20.55
C VAL A 169 -13.61 -9.22 -21.41
N LEU A 170 -14.37 -8.34 -20.75
CA LEU A 170 -15.29 -7.42 -21.40
C LEU A 170 -14.61 -6.08 -21.75
N LYS A 171 -13.68 -5.64 -20.90
CA LYS A 171 -13.01 -4.35 -21.07
C LYS A 171 -11.64 -4.36 -20.39
N LEU A 172 -10.69 -3.64 -20.98
CA LEU A 172 -9.43 -3.26 -20.35
C LEU A 172 -9.38 -1.73 -20.25
N ILE A 173 -8.90 -1.24 -19.11
CA ILE A 173 -8.70 0.19 -18.84
C ILE A 173 -7.34 0.37 -18.20
N GLU A 174 -6.59 1.36 -18.64
CA GLU A 174 -5.38 1.80 -17.97
C GLU A 174 -5.72 2.91 -16.98
N GLU A 175 -5.42 2.68 -15.71
CA GLU A 175 -5.51 3.66 -14.64
C GLU A 175 -4.11 4.24 -14.38
N PRO A 176 -3.92 5.56 -14.57
CA PRO A 176 -2.64 6.19 -14.28
C PRO A 176 -2.34 6.10 -12.78
N THR A 177 -1.13 5.66 -12.44
CA THR A 177 -0.63 5.69 -11.07
C THR A 177 0.20 6.95 -10.84
N ARG A 178 0.20 7.45 -9.60
CA ARG A 178 0.97 8.64 -9.23
C ARG A 178 2.48 8.41 -9.28
N TYR A 179 2.91 7.19 -9.04
CA TYR A 179 4.30 6.74 -9.10
C TYR A 179 4.36 5.40 -9.82
N GLY A 180 5.37 5.24 -10.67
CA GLY A 180 5.48 4.06 -11.51
C GLY A 180 4.40 4.02 -12.60
N PRO A 181 4.33 2.89 -13.30
CA PRO A 181 3.60 2.84 -14.56
C PRO A 181 2.17 2.26 -14.41
N PRO A 182 1.30 2.49 -15.42
CA PRO A 182 -0.14 2.46 -15.22
C PRO A 182 -0.66 1.08 -14.84
N ARG A 183 -1.73 1.08 -14.06
CA ARG A 183 -2.44 -0.13 -13.66
C ARG A 183 -3.39 -0.52 -14.77
N VAL A 184 -3.29 -1.76 -15.25
CA VAL A 184 -4.29 -2.31 -16.15
C VAL A 184 -5.39 -2.95 -15.31
N MET A 185 -6.60 -2.43 -15.44
CA MET A 185 -7.81 -2.97 -14.85
C MET A 185 -8.60 -3.71 -15.92
N ALA A 186 -9.12 -4.87 -15.56
CA ALA A 186 -9.93 -5.73 -16.42
C ALA A 186 -11.33 -5.85 -15.86
N THR A 187 -12.32 -5.56 -16.69
CA THR A 187 -13.71 -5.91 -16.40
C THR A 187 -13.96 -7.31 -16.94
N VAL A 188 -14.24 -8.24 -16.05
CA VAL A 188 -14.51 -9.65 -16.35
C VAL A 188 -15.97 -9.98 -16.10
N ASP A 189 -16.52 -10.90 -16.89
CA ASP A 189 -17.84 -11.45 -16.62
C ASP A 189 -17.80 -12.34 -15.37
N ALA A 190 -18.60 -11.98 -14.36
CA ALA A 190 -18.74 -12.73 -13.12
C ALA A 190 -19.73 -13.91 -13.24
N GLY A 191 -20.46 -14.01 -14.36
CA GLY A 191 -21.42 -15.07 -14.65
C GLY A 191 -22.89 -14.67 -14.45
N PRO A 192 -23.82 -15.60 -14.71
CA PRO A 192 -25.26 -15.31 -14.74
C PRO A 192 -25.75 -14.79 -13.38
N GLY A 193 -26.54 -13.72 -13.43
CA GLY A 193 -27.10 -13.07 -12.24
C GLY A 193 -26.11 -12.21 -11.45
N ARG A 194 -24.86 -12.07 -11.91
CA ARG A 194 -23.84 -11.22 -11.27
C ARG A 194 -23.46 -10.04 -12.17
N LYS A 195 -23.16 -8.91 -11.55
CA LYS A 195 -22.60 -7.75 -12.28
C LYS A 195 -21.15 -8.04 -12.69
N PRO A 196 -20.68 -7.51 -13.83
CA PRO A 196 -19.27 -7.58 -14.19
C PRO A 196 -18.37 -7.08 -13.07
N LEU A 197 -17.23 -7.74 -12.89
CA LEU A 197 -16.27 -7.43 -11.84
C LEU A 197 -15.05 -6.73 -12.46
N THR A 198 -14.65 -5.60 -11.89
CA THR A 198 -13.41 -4.92 -12.29
C THR A 198 -12.27 -5.32 -11.36
N VAL A 199 -11.23 -5.92 -11.92
CA VAL A 199 -10.10 -6.52 -11.18
C VAL A 199 -8.78 -6.12 -11.81
N GLU A 200 -7.69 -6.18 -11.05
CA GLU A 200 -6.36 -5.88 -11.59
C GLU A 200 -5.94 -6.98 -12.58
N TRP A 201 -5.36 -6.58 -13.71
CA TRP A 201 -4.89 -7.51 -14.74
C TRP A 201 -3.65 -8.29 -14.27
N ASP A 202 -2.80 -7.66 -13.48
CA ASP A 202 -1.60 -8.27 -12.91
C ASP A 202 -1.90 -8.93 -11.57
N SER A 203 -2.74 -9.96 -11.60
CA SER A 203 -3.18 -10.66 -10.40
C SER A 203 -2.75 -12.14 -10.37
N CYS A 204 -2.75 -12.74 -9.18
CA CYS A 204 -2.50 -14.18 -8.98
C CYS A 204 -3.65 -15.02 -9.55
N GLU A 205 -4.87 -14.55 -9.33
CA GLU A 205 -6.12 -15.18 -9.73
C GLU A 205 -6.21 -15.38 -11.25
N ARG A 206 -5.81 -14.38 -12.03
CA ARG A 206 -5.78 -14.47 -13.50
C ARG A 206 -4.81 -15.55 -13.96
N ARG A 207 -3.61 -15.60 -13.38
CA ARG A 207 -2.55 -16.56 -13.75
C ARG A 207 -2.90 -17.97 -13.33
N LEU A 208 -3.48 -18.12 -12.15
CA LEU A 208 -4.05 -19.38 -11.69
C LEU A 208 -5.17 -19.85 -12.63
N ALA A 209 -6.10 -18.97 -13.02
CA ALA A 209 -7.16 -19.30 -13.96
C ALA A 209 -6.63 -19.70 -15.35
N LEU A 210 -5.57 -19.05 -15.84
CA LEU A 210 -4.88 -19.43 -17.08
C LEU A 210 -4.32 -20.85 -16.99
N VAL A 211 -3.52 -21.13 -15.95
CA VAL A 211 -2.93 -22.45 -15.71
C VAL A 211 -4.00 -23.52 -15.65
N MET A 212 -5.02 -23.32 -14.82
CA MET A 212 -6.09 -24.31 -14.61
C MET A 212 -6.89 -24.58 -15.89
N ARG A 213 -7.11 -23.57 -16.74
CA ARG A 213 -7.74 -23.79 -18.06
C ARG A 213 -6.85 -24.62 -18.97
N MET A 214 -5.56 -24.33 -19.03
CA MET A 214 -4.63 -25.07 -19.88
C MET A 214 -4.48 -26.53 -19.41
N MET A 215 -4.40 -26.76 -18.10
CA MET A 215 -4.38 -28.12 -17.54
C MET A 215 -5.65 -28.91 -17.89
N ARG A 216 -6.83 -28.28 -17.75
CA ARG A 216 -8.11 -28.92 -18.13
C ARG A 216 -8.22 -29.21 -19.62
N ALA A 217 -7.58 -28.41 -20.46
CA ALA A 217 -7.50 -28.64 -21.89
C ALA A 217 -6.44 -29.69 -22.28
N GLY A 218 -5.78 -30.34 -21.31
CA GLY A 218 -4.76 -31.35 -21.57
C GLY A 218 -3.46 -30.79 -22.16
N ILE A 219 -3.20 -29.49 -21.98
CA ILE A 219 -1.97 -28.86 -22.48
C ILE A 219 -0.77 -29.35 -21.65
N SER A 220 0.34 -29.67 -22.35
CA SER A 220 1.57 -30.14 -21.72
C SER A 220 2.09 -29.17 -20.65
N PRO A 221 2.56 -29.66 -19.48
CA PRO A 221 3.16 -28.83 -18.43
C PRO A 221 4.29 -27.91 -18.91
N ILE A 222 5.05 -28.35 -19.92
CA ILE A 222 6.13 -27.57 -20.53
C ILE A 222 5.57 -26.32 -21.21
N VAL A 223 4.48 -26.48 -21.98
CA VAL A 223 3.81 -25.37 -22.68
C VAL A 223 3.13 -24.43 -21.69
N ILE A 224 2.55 -24.97 -20.62
CA ILE A 224 1.96 -24.15 -19.54
C ILE A 224 3.03 -23.32 -18.84
N CYS A 225 4.17 -23.93 -18.51
CA CYS A 225 5.30 -23.26 -17.87
C CYS A 225 5.86 -22.13 -18.74
N ASP A 226 6.10 -22.40 -20.03
CA ASP A 226 6.58 -21.39 -20.97
C ASP A 226 5.59 -20.22 -21.10
N ARG A 227 4.29 -20.53 -21.26
CA ARG A 227 3.25 -19.51 -21.35
C ARG A 227 3.14 -18.66 -20.09
N LEU A 228 3.24 -19.28 -18.91
CA LEU A 228 3.20 -18.59 -17.63
C LEU A 228 4.44 -17.72 -17.40
N LEU A 229 5.63 -18.21 -17.78
CA LEU A 229 6.86 -17.42 -17.75
C LEU A 229 6.80 -16.21 -18.69
N ALA A 230 6.22 -16.36 -19.88
CA ALA A 230 5.98 -15.26 -20.80
C ALA A 230 4.99 -14.23 -20.23
N ASP A 231 3.91 -14.67 -19.58
CA ASP A 231 2.93 -13.77 -18.95
C ASP A 231 3.46 -13.07 -17.67
N LEU A 232 4.39 -13.72 -16.96
CA LEU A 232 5.14 -13.17 -15.82
C LEU A 232 6.36 -12.34 -16.26
N SER A 233 6.71 -12.31 -17.54
CA SER A 233 7.85 -11.56 -18.05
C SER A 233 7.56 -10.05 -18.08
N MET A 234 8.63 -9.26 -17.88
CA MET A 234 8.65 -7.80 -18.10
C MET A 234 8.37 -7.40 -19.56
N SER A 235 8.40 -8.37 -20.48
CA SER A 235 8.06 -8.20 -21.89
C SER A 235 6.60 -8.45 -22.22
N SER A 236 5.76 -8.79 -21.23
CA SER A 236 4.33 -8.95 -21.47
C SER A 236 3.75 -7.60 -21.90
N PRO A 237 3.07 -7.51 -23.07
CA PRO A 237 2.59 -6.24 -23.63
C PRO A 237 1.53 -5.54 -22.76
N LEU A 238 1.07 -6.19 -21.68
CA LEU A 238 0.12 -5.64 -20.72
C LEU A 238 0.71 -5.52 -19.30
N ARG A 239 1.98 -5.90 -19.08
CA ARG A 239 2.74 -5.52 -17.89
C ARG A 239 3.34 -4.13 -18.13
N TYR A 240 2.47 -3.13 -18.13
CA TYR A 240 2.89 -1.75 -17.97
C TYR A 240 3.16 -1.42 -16.51
N SER A 241 3.37 -2.39 -15.60
CA SER A 241 3.47 -2.11 -14.14
C SER A 241 4.90 -1.90 -13.62
N ALA A 242 5.95 -2.01 -14.45
CA ALA A 242 7.34 -1.79 -14.02
C ALA A 242 8.32 -1.15 -15.03
N ARG A 243 7.87 -0.62 -16.19
CA ARG A 243 8.69 0.25 -17.06
C ARG A 243 8.62 1.70 -16.61
#